data_AF-A0A7S0C5H1-F1
#
_entry.id   AF-A0A7S0C5H1-F1
#
_cell.length_a   1.000
_cell.length_b   1.000
_cell.length_c   1.000
_cell.angle_alpha   90.00
_cell.angle_beta   90.00
_cell.angle_gamma   90.00
#
_symmetry.space_group_name_H-M   'P 1'
#
loop_
_entity.id
_entity.type
_entity.pdbx_description
1 polymer ?
#
loop_
_entity_poly.entity_id
_entity_poly.type
_entity_poly.pdbx_seq_one_letter_code
_entity_poly.pdbx_strand_id
1 'polypeptide(L)'
;AASNLPIGLHLDDILDPILPNRDRDDSPSKDYEPSPALLQSKVIPKKNGTVVDPKQEGKACCWEGMLDIAITYLRRVHLFSFYSGSYAPREGDVLSGLSPVGTIHLRLHNADVILAETAAKSREPVKGKECLPASDMLVQRLNESIAKAVEESQARSETSGILIVDESTDKLAMEVEEEEKKCVKQWVEAHCLVDGDGRARCSFHFCRKLFKDKKFLHKHLVKKHPEYLHAEQAKIHDKYMMNSWEEETVRPIPQAIVDCGQHHGYVPVCVVGAAEPIAPDPEPQLHAKAEERRLRLEEERRAYDEEQRLAFEESQRHNQNDRGRDDDNDDGGEDEDAGGADNRPARFVDVDDMKEEKVQLDFENLDIPPPPKKKKKKKKKLA
;
A
#
# COMPACT_ATOMS: atom_id res chain seq x y z
N ALA A 1 16.53 -35.26 34.21
CA ALA A 1 16.50 -35.39 32.75
C ALA A 1 16.24 -34.01 32.17
N ALA A 2 17.32 -33.26 32.00
CA ALA A 2 17.34 -31.92 31.43
C ALA A 2 18.31 -32.00 30.25
N SER A 3 17.81 -31.85 29.04
CA SER A 3 18.62 -31.89 27.82
C SER A 3 18.97 -30.48 27.40
N ASN A 4 20.23 -30.14 27.65
CA ASN A 4 20.96 -29.03 27.07
C ASN A 4 21.03 -29.18 25.54
N LEU A 5 20.80 -28.09 24.82
CA LEU A 5 21.34 -27.88 23.47
C LEU A 5 22.02 -26.49 23.44
N PRO A 6 23.29 -26.40 23.03
CA PRO A 6 23.97 -25.14 22.82
C PRO A 6 23.91 -24.77 21.33
N ILE A 7 23.34 -23.61 21.00
CA ILE A 7 23.55 -22.98 19.69
C ILE A 7 24.03 -21.57 19.96
N GLY A 8 25.36 -21.44 20.00
CA GLY A 8 26.03 -20.16 19.83
C GLY A 8 26.23 -19.95 18.33
N LEU A 9 25.52 -18.99 17.76
CA LEU A 9 25.89 -18.36 16.51
C LEU A 9 25.91 -16.85 16.77
N HIS A 10 27.13 -16.34 16.91
CA HIS A 10 27.44 -14.91 16.89
C HIS A 10 27.09 -14.39 15.49
N LEU A 11 26.15 -13.46 15.42
CA LEU A 11 25.65 -12.87 14.17
C LEU A 11 25.83 -11.34 14.17
N ASP A 12 26.94 -10.84 14.72
CA ASP A 12 27.14 -9.40 14.94
C ASP A 12 28.05 -8.69 13.92
N ASP A 13 28.54 -9.35 12.85
CA ASP A 13 29.56 -8.74 11.98
C ASP A 13 29.21 -8.59 10.49
N ILE A 14 27.97 -8.85 10.05
CA ILE A 14 27.60 -8.64 8.64
C ILE A 14 26.16 -8.13 8.54
N LEU A 15 25.98 -6.82 8.74
CA LEU A 15 24.97 -5.96 8.07
C LEU A 15 25.07 -4.55 8.68
N ASP A 16 25.95 -3.72 8.12
CA ASP A 16 25.84 -2.27 8.30
C ASP A 16 24.48 -1.82 7.73
N PRO A 17 23.65 -1.08 8.48
CA PRO A 17 22.44 -0.50 7.92
C PRO A 17 22.85 0.63 6.96
N ILE A 18 22.70 0.39 5.65
CA ILE A 18 22.69 1.44 4.63
C ILE A 18 21.37 2.20 4.79
N LEU A 19 21.29 3.05 5.82
CA LEU A 19 20.36 4.16 5.81
C LEU A 19 20.97 5.25 4.92
N PRO A 20 20.24 5.75 3.90
CA PRO A 20 20.71 6.92 3.19
C PRO A 20 20.75 8.10 4.15
N ASN A 21 21.94 8.68 4.34
CA ASN A 21 22.12 10.02 4.87
C ASN A 21 21.20 10.97 4.08
N ARG A 22 20.05 11.28 4.66
CA ARG A 22 19.37 12.55 4.42
C ARG A 22 20.16 13.58 5.19
N ASP A 23 21.17 14.14 4.54
CA ASP A 23 21.73 15.43 4.93
C ASP A 23 20.61 16.48 4.76
N ARG A 24 19.73 16.56 5.76
CA ARG A 24 18.95 17.76 6.02
C ARG A 24 19.90 18.69 6.76
N ASP A 25 20.33 19.73 6.07
CA ASP A 25 20.90 20.93 6.67
C ASP A 25 19.82 21.61 7.53
N ASP A 26 19.52 21.05 8.70
CA ASP A 26 18.81 21.75 9.77
C ASP A 26 19.84 22.61 10.52
N SER A 27 20.21 23.71 9.86
CA SER A 27 20.80 24.85 10.55
C SER A 27 19.76 25.36 11.55
N PRO A 28 20.06 25.41 12.86
CA PRO A 28 19.13 25.94 13.83
C PRO A 28 18.99 27.43 13.57
N SER A 29 17.84 27.85 13.05
CA SER A 29 17.45 29.26 13.07
C SER A 29 17.31 29.68 14.53
N LYS A 30 18.40 30.18 15.11
CA LYS A 30 18.33 31.19 16.15
C LYS A 30 17.50 32.34 15.58
N ASP A 31 16.59 32.88 16.38
CA ASP A 31 15.65 33.96 16.06
C ASP A 31 14.23 33.48 15.71
N TYR A 32 13.65 32.69 16.62
CA TYR A 32 12.21 32.79 16.88
C TYR A 32 11.97 32.79 18.38
N GLU A 33 12.05 33.98 18.99
CA GLU A 33 11.44 34.19 20.30
C GLU A 33 9.92 34.15 20.12
N PRO A 34 9.20 33.22 20.79
CA PRO A 34 7.75 33.28 20.81
C PRO A 34 7.34 34.51 21.63
N SER A 35 6.76 35.49 20.95
CA SER A 35 6.16 36.66 21.57
C SER A 35 5.11 36.23 22.62
N PRO A 36 5.22 36.68 23.89
CA PRO A 36 4.23 36.35 24.92
C PRO A 36 3.05 37.30 24.76
N ALA A 37 2.22 37.08 23.74
CA ALA A 37 1.04 37.88 23.51
C ALA A 37 -0.19 37.00 23.25
N LEU A 38 -1.21 37.27 24.08
CA LEU A 38 -2.63 36.98 23.87
C LEU A 38 -3.16 35.59 24.20
N LEU A 39 -3.05 35.24 25.48
CA LEU A 39 -4.15 34.57 26.20
C LEU A 39 -4.49 35.37 27.46
N GLN A 40 -4.85 36.64 27.27
CA GLN A 40 -5.66 37.36 28.25
C GLN A 40 -7.12 36.99 27.97
N SER A 41 -7.58 35.91 28.58
CA SER A 41 -9.01 35.70 28.75
C SER A 41 -9.56 36.88 29.53
N LYS A 42 -10.31 37.76 28.85
CA LYS A 42 -11.13 38.78 29.50
C LYS A 42 -12.11 38.06 30.43
N VAL A 43 -11.79 38.04 31.72
CA VAL A 43 -12.74 37.75 32.78
C VAL A 43 -13.82 38.82 32.69
N ILE A 44 -14.96 38.47 32.11
CA ILE A 44 -16.15 39.31 32.12
C ILE A 44 -16.63 39.34 33.58
N PRO A 45 -16.63 40.49 34.27
CA PRO A 45 -17.12 40.55 35.64
C PRO A 45 -18.64 40.28 35.62
N LYS A 46 -19.05 39.12 36.15
CA LYS A 46 -20.44 38.83 36.46
C LYS A 46 -20.91 39.78 37.56
N LYS A 47 -21.48 40.92 37.17
CA LYS A 47 -22.34 41.71 38.05
C LYS A 47 -23.66 40.96 38.17
N ASN A 48 -23.82 40.15 39.22
CA ASN A 48 -25.07 39.92 39.93
C ASN A 48 -24.73 39.24 41.25
N GLY A 49 -24.87 40.00 42.34
CA GLY A 49 -24.48 39.62 43.68
C GLY A 49 -25.45 38.61 44.28
N THR A 50 -24.99 37.37 44.36
CA THR A 50 -25.33 36.46 45.45
C THR A 50 -24.04 36.24 46.21
N VAL A 51 -23.99 36.69 47.47
CA VAL A 51 -22.87 36.48 48.37
C VAL A 51 -22.85 34.99 48.71
N VAL A 52 -21.98 34.24 48.03
CA VAL A 52 -21.71 32.84 48.31
C VAL A 52 -20.47 32.79 49.21
N ASP A 53 -20.54 32.03 50.30
CA ASP A 53 -19.49 31.91 51.31
C ASP A 53 -18.16 31.40 50.70
N PRO A 54 -17.04 32.16 50.81
CA PRO A 54 -15.76 31.84 50.15
C PRO A 54 -15.02 30.62 50.75
N LYS A 55 -15.62 29.90 51.71
CA LYS A 55 -14.99 28.74 52.39
C LYS A 55 -15.38 27.38 51.80
N GLN A 56 -16.32 27.30 50.86
CA GLN A 56 -16.70 26.02 50.21
C GLN A 56 -16.35 25.93 48.71
N GLU A 57 -15.87 27.01 48.08
CA GLU A 57 -15.60 27.03 46.62
C GLU A 57 -14.29 26.33 46.19
N GLY A 58 -13.47 25.85 47.13
CA GLY A 58 -12.15 25.27 46.84
C GLY A 58 -12.12 23.84 46.27
N LYS A 59 -13.26 23.14 46.13
CA LYS A 59 -13.28 21.71 45.75
C LYS A 59 -14.12 21.33 44.53
N ALA A 60 -15.07 22.15 44.08
CA ALA A 60 -15.91 21.78 42.93
C ALA A 60 -15.22 22.02 41.58
N CYS A 61 -14.40 23.07 41.48
CA CYS A 61 -13.69 23.46 40.26
C CYS A 61 -12.68 22.40 39.75
N CYS A 62 -12.19 21.50 40.62
CA CYS A 62 -11.22 20.50 40.19
C CYS A 62 -11.82 19.37 39.33
N TRP A 63 -13.10 19.03 39.52
CA TRP A 63 -13.71 17.90 38.81
C TRP A 63 -14.12 18.26 37.39
N GLU A 64 -14.62 19.47 37.16
CA GLU A 64 -14.98 19.94 35.82
C GLU A 64 -13.74 20.07 34.93
N GLY A 65 -12.69 20.70 35.44
CA GLY A 65 -11.42 20.78 34.71
C GLY A 65 -10.83 19.40 34.41
N MET A 66 -10.92 18.46 35.36
CA MET A 66 -10.45 17.10 35.12
C MET A 66 -11.31 16.34 34.10
N LEU A 67 -12.64 16.56 34.10
CA LEU A 67 -13.54 16.00 33.11
C LEU A 67 -13.26 16.57 31.72
N ASP A 68 -13.04 17.88 31.60
CA ASP A 68 -12.71 18.52 30.32
C ASP A 68 -11.39 18.02 29.75
N ILE A 69 -10.39 17.79 30.61
CA ILE A 69 -9.11 17.16 30.21
C ILE A 69 -9.37 15.74 29.69
N ALA A 70 -10.17 14.94 30.41
CA ALA A 70 -10.49 13.58 30.00
C ALA A 70 -11.26 13.54 28.66
N ILE A 71 -12.26 14.41 28.48
CA ILE A 71 -13.04 14.52 27.24
C ILE A 71 -12.14 14.99 26.09
N THR A 72 -11.26 15.96 26.34
CA THR A 72 -10.30 16.43 25.34
C THR A 72 -9.32 15.32 24.94
N TYR A 73 -8.84 14.54 25.90
CA TYR A 73 -7.97 13.39 25.65
C TYR A 73 -8.68 12.32 24.81
N LEU A 74 -9.90 11.92 25.20
CA LEU A 74 -10.71 10.95 24.45
C LEU A 74 -10.94 11.40 23.00
N ARG A 75 -11.19 12.69 22.78
CA ARG A 75 -11.40 13.22 21.44
C ARG A 75 -10.12 13.27 20.61
N ARG A 76 -8.99 13.69 21.18
CA ARG A 76 -7.74 13.90 20.43
C ARG A 76 -6.96 12.61 20.20
N VAL A 77 -6.96 11.70 21.18
CA VAL A 77 -6.17 10.47 21.14
C VAL A 77 -7.02 9.30 20.63
N HIS A 78 -8.26 9.21 21.09
CA HIS A 78 -9.15 8.08 20.75
C HIS A 78 -10.23 8.43 19.74
N LEU A 79 -10.24 9.65 19.20
CA LEU A 79 -11.23 10.11 18.21
C LEU A 79 -12.68 9.87 18.67
N PHE A 80 -12.91 9.94 19.98
CA PHE A 80 -14.20 9.65 20.62
C PHE A 80 -14.84 10.94 21.16
N SER A 81 -16.11 11.17 20.80
CA SER A 81 -16.86 12.33 21.26
C SER A 81 -17.82 11.94 22.39
N PHE A 82 -17.37 12.19 23.63
CA PHE A 82 -18.02 11.79 24.88
C PHE A 82 -19.53 12.12 24.94
N TYR A 83 -19.91 13.38 24.72
CA TYR A 83 -21.31 13.81 24.83
C TYR A 83 -22.21 13.28 23.72
N SER A 84 -21.65 12.93 22.56
CA SER A 84 -22.41 12.31 21.47
C SER A 84 -22.44 10.77 21.57
N GLY A 85 -21.55 10.19 22.39
CA GLY A 85 -21.31 8.75 22.45
C GLY A 85 -20.93 8.13 21.10
N SER A 86 -20.25 8.88 20.23
CA SER A 86 -19.87 8.43 18.90
C SER A 86 -18.35 8.42 18.71
N TYR A 87 -17.88 7.44 17.94
CA TYR A 87 -16.47 7.21 17.60
C TYR A 87 -16.22 7.49 16.12
N ALA A 88 -15.10 8.13 15.81
CA ALA A 88 -14.65 8.35 14.43
C ALA A 88 -13.53 7.36 14.07
N PRO A 89 -13.67 6.60 12.97
CA PRO A 89 -12.65 5.64 12.55
C PRO A 89 -11.37 6.32 12.04
N ARG A 90 -11.47 7.57 11.57
CA ARG A 90 -10.34 8.31 10.99
C ARG A 90 -10.27 9.71 11.60
N GLU A 91 -9.06 10.20 11.79
CA GLU A 91 -8.81 11.54 12.34
C GLU A 91 -9.46 12.64 11.49
N GLY A 92 -9.46 12.46 10.16
CA GLY A 92 -10.11 13.37 9.22
C GLY A 92 -11.61 13.57 9.48
N ASP A 93 -12.31 12.58 10.04
CA ASP A 93 -13.73 12.71 10.37
C ASP A 93 -13.95 13.63 11.58
N VAL A 94 -13.00 13.65 12.52
CA VAL A 94 -13.01 14.56 13.67
C VAL A 94 -12.63 15.98 13.27
N LEU A 95 -11.74 16.14 12.29
CA LEU A 95 -11.24 17.45 11.85
C LEU A 95 -12.13 18.11 10.79
N SER A 96 -12.81 17.34 9.94
CA SER A 96 -13.61 17.87 8.83
C SER A 96 -14.93 18.52 9.25
N GLY A 97 -15.44 18.20 10.45
CA GLY A 97 -16.75 18.64 10.92
C GLY A 97 -17.94 18.03 10.16
N LEU A 98 -17.69 17.12 9.21
CA LEU A 98 -18.73 16.41 8.46
C LEU A 98 -19.35 15.26 9.29
N SER A 99 -18.58 14.70 10.22
CA SER A 99 -19.04 13.70 11.17
C SER A 99 -19.62 14.36 12.44
N PRO A 100 -20.65 13.77 13.08
CA PRO A 100 -21.13 14.20 14.40
C PRO A 100 -19.99 14.29 15.43
N VAL A 101 -18.97 13.43 15.32
CA VAL A 101 -17.78 13.43 16.17
C VAL A 101 -16.95 14.70 15.99
N GLY A 102 -16.94 15.25 14.77
CA GLY A 102 -16.25 16.50 14.44
C GLY A 102 -16.89 17.73 15.08
N THR A 103 -18.14 17.66 15.51
CA THR A 103 -18.77 18.75 16.26
C THR A 103 -18.35 18.70 17.73
N ILE A 104 -17.84 19.81 18.27
CA ILE A 104 -17.51 19.92 19.70
C ILE A 104 -18.80 20.16 20.46
N HIS A 105 -19.22 19.17 21.23
CA HIS A 105 -20.37 19.26 22.12
C HIS A 105 -19.91 19.79 23.48
N LEU A 106 -20.47 20.92 23.91
CA LEU A 106 -20.16 21.55 25.20
C LEU A 106 -21.35 21.40 26.15
N ARG A 107 -21.06 21.34 27.46
CA ARG A 107 -22.12 21.37 28.49
C ARG A 107 -22.81 22.74 28.47
N LEU A 108 -24.14 22.75 28.56
CA LEU A 108 -24.91 23.98 28.71
C LEU A 108 -24.57 24.66 30.05
N HIS A 109 -24.23 25.95 30.02
CA HIS A 109 -23.83 26.73 31.20
C HIS A 109 -24.90 26.77 32.32
N ASN A 110 -26.18 26.50 31.98
CA ASN A 110 -27.29 26.49 32.92
C ASN A 110 -27.94 25.09 33.07
N ALA A 111 -27.22 24.01 32.73
CA ALA A 111 -27.76 22.65 32.76
C ALA A 111 -28.33 22.29 34.15
N ASP A 112 -27.62 22.63 35.22
CA ASP A 112 -28.03 22.29 36.59
C ASP A 112 -29.33 23.00 37.00
N VAL A 113 -29.51 24.25 36.56
CA VAL A 113 -30.73 25.02 36.82
C VAL A 113 -31.92 24.39 36.09
N ILE A 114 -31.73 24.03 34.82
CA ILE A 114 -32.76 23.37 34.01
C ILE A 114 -33.16 22.03 34.66
N LEU A 115 -32.17 21.22 35.06
CA LEU A 115 -32.40 19.93 35.71
C LEU A 115 -33.15 20.08 37.03
N ALA A 116 -32.75 21.04 37.87
CA ALA A 116 -33.42 21.34 39.12
C ALA A 116 -34.88 21.79 38.91
N GLU A 117 -35.16 22.62 37.90
CA GLU A 117 -36.52 23.04 37.54
C GLU A 117 -37.37 21.86 37.04
N THR A 118 -36.83 20.99 36.19
CA THR A 118 -37.55 19.78 35.75
C THR A 118 -37.82 18.81 36.90
N ALA A 119 -36.86 18.65 37.82
CA ALA A 119 -37.04 17.80 39.01
C ALA A 119 -38.06 18.40 39.99
N ALA A 120 -38.14 19.72 40.11
CA ALA A 120 -39.16 20.39 40.90
C ALA A 120 -40.56 20.20 40.28
N LYS A 121 -40.69 20.32 38.96
CA LYS A 121 -41.95 20.11 38.23
C LYS A 121 -42.42 18.65 38.28
N SER A 122 -41.52 17.67 38.32
CA SER A 122 -41.88 16.24 38.36
C SER A 122 -42.23 15.71 39.76
N ARG A 123 -42.02 16.49 40.82
CA ARG A 123 -42.30 16.11 42.22
C ARG A 123 -43.75 16.31 42.66
N GLU A 124 -44.69 16.61 41.75
CA GLU A 124 -46.10 16.60 42.14
C GLU A 124 -46.52 15.18 42.60
N PRO A 125 -47.10 15.04 43.80
CA PRO A 125 -47.23 13.75 44.47
C PRO A 125 -48.32 12.89 43.82
N VAL A 126 -47.91 12.02 42.89
CA VAL A 126 -48.74 10.90 42.45
C VAL A 126 -48.74 9.86 43.59
N LYS A 127 -49.79 9.88 44.42
CA LYS A 127 -49.96 8.93 45.53
C LYS A 127 -49.94 7.48 45.03
N GLY A 128 -48.97 6.69 45.48
CA GLY A 128 -49.10 5.23 45.57
C GLY A 128 -48.20 4.37 44.68
N LYS A 129 -47.11 4.88 44.11
CA LYS A 129 -46.15 4.04 43.36
C LYS A 129 -44.74 4.19 43.93
N GLU A 130 -44.20 3.11 44.48
CA GLU A 130 -42.81 3.05 44.94
C GLU A 130 -41.89 3.37 43.76
N CYS A 131 -41.25 4.53 43.82
CA CYS A 131 -40.39 5.04 42.76
C CYS A 131 -39.02 4.42 42.94
N LEU A 132 -38.64 3.51 42.04
CA LEU A 132 -37.25 3.09 41.87
C LEU A 132 -36.36 4.35 41.80
N PRO A 133 -35.11 4.30 42.28
CA PRO A 133 -34.21 5.45 42.18
C PRO A 133 -34.19 5.87 40.73
N ALA A 134 -34.72 7.05 40.43
CA ALA A 134 -34.71 7.64 39.11
C ALA A 134 -33.25 8.00 38.81
N SER A 135 -32.44 6.99 38.50
CA SER A 135 -31.22 7.20 37.74
C SER A 135 -31.68 7.99 36.53
N ASP A 136 -31.23 9.24 36.46
CA ASP A 136 -31.63 10.18 35.43
C ASP A 136 -31.57 9.48 34.08
N MET A 137 -32.70 9.45 33.35
CA MET A 137 -32.81 8.77 32.06
C MET A 137 -31.70 9.20 31.10
N LEU A 138 -31.16 10.40 31.27
CA LEU A 138 -30.00 10.92 30.55
C LEU A 138 -28.71 10.16 30.88
N VAL A 139 -28.44 9.91 32.16
CA VAL A 139 -27.27 9.14 32.62
C VAL A 139 -27.36 7.71 32.10
N GLN A 140 -28.56 7.12 32.15
CA GLN A 140 -28.76 5.76 31.63
C GLN A 140 -28.48 5.67 30.13
N ARG A 141 -29.04 6.58 29.31
CA ARG A 141 -28.76 6.62 27.85
C ARG A 141 -27.30 6.89 27.52
N LEU A 142 -26.64 7.77 28.29
CA LEU A 142 -25.22 8.04 28.09
C LEU A 142 -24.39 6.79 28.41
N ASN A 143 -24.68 6.11 29.52
CA ASN A 143 -24.01 4.86 29.89
C ASN A 143 -24.25 3.76 28.85
N GLU A 144 -25.47 3.62 28.33
CA GLU A 144 -25.80 2.68 27.25
C GLU A 144 -25.01 3.01 25.97
N SER A 145 -24.89 4.29 25.61
CA SER A 145 -24.13 4.74 24.44
C SER A 145 -22.62 4.51 24.61
N ILE A 146 -22.08 4.80 25.79
CA ILE A 146 -20.68 4.53 26.13
C ILE A 146 -20.43 3.02 26.14
N ALA A 147 -21.30 2.22 26.77
CA ALA A 147 -21.18 0.76 26.80
C ALA A 147 -21.21 0.19 25.39
N LYS A 148 -22.10 0.68 24.52
CA LYS A 148 -22.15 0.31 23.11
C LYS A 148 -20.87 0.70 22.37
N ALA A 149 -20.34 1.90 22.59
CA ALA A 149 -19.08 2.32 21.98
C ALA A 149 -17.88 1.49 22.46
N VAL A 150 -17.88 1.09 23.74
CA VAL A 150 -16.88 0.18 24.31
C VAL A 150 -17.03 -1.23 23.72
N GLU A 151 -18.25 -1.75 23.60
CA GLU A 151 -18.53 -3.04 22.95
C GLU A 151 -18.13 -3.01 21.47
N GLU A 152 -18.46 -1.95 20.72
CA GLU A 152 -18.01 -1.77 19.34
C GLU A 152 -16.48 -1.66 19.25
N SER A 153 -15.83 -1.01 20.21
CA SER A 153 -14.36 -0.93 20.29
C SER A 153 -13.73 -2.28 20.65
N GLN A 154 -14.36 -3.07 21.52
CA GLN A 154 -13.92 -4.40 21.92
C GLN A 154 -14.14 -5.40 20.79
N ALA A 155 -15.32 -5.41 20.19
CA ALA A 155 -15.64 -6.19 19.00
C ALA A 155 -14.71 -5.82 17.84
N ARG A 156 -14.37 -4.54 17.66
CA ARG A 156 -13.27 -4.16 16.76
C ARG A 156 -11.95 -4.73 17.23
N SER A 157 -11.58 -4.63 18.50
CA SER A 157 -10.32 -5.21 18.97
C SER A 157 -10.19 -6.71 18.76
N GLU A 158 -11.32 -7.43 18.85
CA GLU A 158 -11.44 -8.86 18.64
C GLU A 158 -11.50 -9.22 17.15
N THR A 159 -12.30 -8.50 16.36
CA THR A 159 -12.51 -8.75 14.92
C THR A 159 -11.34 -8.26 14.08
N SER A 160 -10.79 -7.09 14.40
CA SER A 160 -9.60 -6.55 13.76
C SER A 160 -8.30 -7.07 14.38
N GLY A 161 -8.38 -8.04 15.30
CA GLY A 161 -7.24 -8.68 15.92
C GLY A 161 -6.15 -7.67 16.23
N ILE A 162 -6.40 -6.73 17.16
CA ILE A 162 -5.42 -5.67 17.53
C ILE A 162 -4.25 -6.27 18.33
N LEU A 163 -3.68 -7.36 17.85
CA LEU A 163 -2.25 -7.41 17.68
C LEU A 163 -2.00 -6.81 16.29
N ILE A 164 -1.47 -5.58 16.26
CA ILE A 164 -0.94 -4.93 15.03
C ILE A 164 0.05 -5.86 14.29
N VAL A 165 0.50 -6.90 14.96
CA VAL A 165 1.40 -7.94 14.51
C VAL A 165 0.82 -9.30 14.93
N ASP A 166 -0.05 -9.89 14.10
CA ASP A 166 -0.42 -11.29 14.23
C ASP A 166 0.74 -12.19 13.78
N GLU A 167 0.86 -13.39 14.34
CA GLU A 167 1.91 -14.35 13.95
C GLU A 167 1.81 -14.72 12.46
N SER A 168 0.60 -14.68 11.89
CA SER A 168 0.37 -14.87 10.46
C SER A 168 0.93 -13.72 9.62
N THR A 169 0.65 -12.47 10.02
CA THR A 169 1.16 -11.26 9.38
C THR A 169 2.68 -11.18 9.47
N ASP A 170 3.27 -11.55 10.61
CA ASP A 170 4.73 -11.64 10.78
C ASP A 170 5.36 -12.66 9.83
N LYS A 171 4.74 -13.84 9.70
CA LYS A 171 5.20 -14.87 8.75
C LYS A 171 5.15 -14.36 7.31
N LEU A 172 4.07 -13.68 6.93
CA LEU A 172 3.95 -13.07 5.60
C LEU A 172 4.98 -11.96 5.39
N ALA A 173 5.22 -11.12 6.39
CA ALA A 173 6.26 -10.08 6.32
C ALA A 173 7.65 -10.68 6.15
N MET A 174 7.98 -11.75 6.89
CA MET A 174 9.24 -12.48 6.73
C MET A 174 9.39 -13.10 5.35
N GLU A 175 8.30 -13.67 4.80
CA GLU A 175 8.29 -14.23 3.44
C GLU A 175 8.54 -13.14 2.38
N VAL A 176 7.87 -12.00 2.47
CA VAL A 176 8.08 -10.85 1.57
C VAL A 176 9.52 -10.38 1.63
N GLU A 177 10.10 -10.25 2.82
CA GLU A 177 11.52 -9.88 2.97
C GLU A 177 12.47 -10.91 2.35
N GLU A 178 12.18 -12.21 2.48
CA GLU A 178 12.98 -13.27 1.88
C GLU A 178 12.90 -13.23 0.35
N GLU A 179 11.70 -13.04 -0.20
CA GLU A 179 11.49 -12.88 -1.64
C GLU A 179 12.18 -11.62 -2.18
N GLU A 180 12.12 -10.49 -1.47
CA GLU A 180 12.88 -9.29 -1.82
C GLU A 180 14.40 -9.55 -1.84
N LYS A 181 14.94 -10.18 -0.79
CA LYS A 181 16.37 -10.52 -0.71
C LYS A 181 16.78 -11.45 -1.87
N LYS A 182 15.92 -12.38 -2.26
CA LYS A 182 16.12 -13.27 -3.40
C LYS A 182 16.07 -12.50 -4.72
N CYS A 183 15.12 -11.60 -4.89
CA CYS A 183 14.99 -10.72 -6.05
C CYS A 183 16.23 -9.85 -6.24
N VAL A 184 16.74 -9.23 -5.18
CA VAL A 184 17.97 -8.42 -5.23
C VAL A 184 19.14 -9.27 -5.73
N LYS A 185 19.31 -10.49 -5.20
CA LYS A 185 20.39 -11.40 -5.63
C LYS A 185 20.26 -11.78 -7.11
N GLN A 186 19.08 -12.24 -7.53
CA GLN A 186 18.82 -12.63 -8.90
C GLN A 186 18.99 -11.47 -9.88
N TRP A 187 18.48 -10.29 -9.53
CA TRP A 187 18.60 -9.08 -10.34
C TRP A 187 20.06 -8.67 -10.51
N VAL A 188 20.84 -8.64 -9.42
CA VAL A 188 22.26 -8.30 -9.48
C VAL A 188 23.04 -9.33 -10.31
N GLU A 189 22.72 -10.62 -10.20
CA GLU A 189 23.36 -11.68 -10.99
C GLU A 189 23.05 -11.55 -12.48
N ALA A 190 21.79 -11.30 -12.84
CA ALA A 190 21.36 -11.11 -14.23
C ALA A 190 21.97 -9.86 -14.88
N HIS A 191 22.25 -8.82 -14.09
CA HIS A 191 22.82 -7.55 -14.56
C HIS A 191 24.35 -7.48 -14.41
N CYS A 192 24.99 -8.57 -14.01
CA CYS A 192 26.44 -8.67 -13.89
C CYS A 192 27.05 -9.33 -15.14
N LEU A 193 27.38 -8.52 -16.14
CA LEU A 193 28.10 -8.98 -17.33
C LEU A 193 29.62 -8.95 -17.08
N VAL A 194 30.29 -10.06 -17.36
CA VAL A 194 31.76 -10.16 -17.30
C VAL A 194 32.26 -10.18 -18.74
N ASP A 195 33.02 -9.15 -19.12
CA ASP A 195 33.65 -9.09 -20.45
C ASP A 195 34.79 -10.13 -20.51
N GLY A 196 35.18 -10.56 -21.72
CA GLY A 196 36.28 -11.53 -21.94
C GLY A 196 37.63 -11.10 -21.35
N ASP A 197 37.83 -9.80 -21.10
CA ASP A 197 38.99 -9.23 -20.41
C ASP A 197 39.02 -9.54 -18.88
N GLY A 198 38.00 -10.22 -18.35
CA GLY A 198 37.80 -10.45 -16.92
C GLY A 198 37.34 -9.21 -16.14
N ARG A 199 37.01 -8.11 -16.83
CA ARG A 199 36.45 -6.89 -16.22
C ARG A 199 34.93 -6.96 -16.21
N ALA A 200 34.32 -6.55 -15.10
CA ALA A 200 32.86 -6.54 -14.95
C ALA A 200 32.27 -5.22 -15.46
N ARG A 201 31.26 -5.29 -16.32
CA ARG A 201 30.58 -4.14 -16.91
C ARG A 201 29.13 -4.06 -16.41
N CYS A 202 28.68 -2.84 -16.12
CA CYS A 202 27.26 -2.60 -15.84
C CYS A 202 26.42 -2.88 -17.09
N SER A 203 25.35 -3.67 -16.97
CA SER A 203 24.48 -4.02 -18.11
C SER A 203 23.61 -2.86 -18.61
N PHE A 204 23.41 -1.82 -17.80
CA PHE A 204 22.62 -0.65 -18.19
C PHE A 204 23.33 0.17 -19.28
N HIS A 205 22.68 0.33 -20.44
CA HIS A 205 23.25 1.02 -21.61
C HIS A 205 23.71 2.47 -21.35
N PHE A 206 23.05 3.17 -20.42
CA PHE A 206 23.42 4.54 -20.03
C PHE A 206 24.53 4.57 -18.96
N CYS A 207 24.94 3.43 -18.41
CA CYS A 207 26.02 3.32 -17.43
C CYS A 207 27.25 2.62 -18.03
N ARG A 208 28.25 3.42 -18.44
CA ARG A 208 29.49 2.91 -19.06
C ARG A 208 30.60 2.57 -18.06
N LYS A 209 30.27 2.26 -16.81
CA LYS A 209 31.29 2.02 -15.78
C LYS A 209 31.80 0.58 -15.86
N LEU A 210 33.13 0.45 -15.82
CA LEU A 210 33.82 -0.83 -15.70
C LEU A 210 34.37 -0.98 -14.29
N PHE A 211 34.33 -2.20 -13.79
CA PHE A 211 34.82 -2.58 -12.47
C PHE A 211 35.83 -3.69 -12.58
N LYS A 212 36.79 -3.70 -11.65
CA LYS A 212 37.78 -4.77 -11.55
C LYS A 212 37.16 -6.07 -11.04
N ASP A 213 36.25 -5.98 -10.06
CA ASP A 213 35.62 -7.15 -9.44
C ASP A 213 34.09 -7.06 -9.45
N LYS A 214 33.44 -8.22 -9.52
CA LYS A 214 31.98 -8.40 -9.42
C LYS A 214 31.39 -7.79 -8.15
N LYS A 215 32.11 -7.85 -7.02
CA LYS A 215 31.68 -7.25 -5.74
C LYS A 215 31.48 -5.73 -5.82
N PHE A 216 32.33 -5.02 -6.57
CA PHE A 216 32.19 -3.57 -6.76
C PHE A 216 31.03 -3.24 -7.71
N LEU A 217 30.82 -4.08 -8.73
CA LEU A 217 29.68 -3.95 -9.62
C LEU A 217 28.35 -4.16 -8.86
N HIS A 218 28.26 -5.15 -7.98
CA HIS A 218 27.07 -5.37 -7.14
C HIS A 218 26.71 -4.12 -6.33
N LYS A 219 27.69 -3.56 -5.60
CA LYS A 219 27.50 -2.31 -4.84
C LYS A 219 27.12 -1.14 -5.74
N HIS A 220 27.66 -1.09 -6.95
CA HIS A 220 27.33 -0.06 -7.93
C HIS A 220 25.88 -0.18 -8.42
N LEU A 221 25.42 -1.37 -8.78
CA LEU A 221 24.05 -1.62 -9.26
C LEU A 221 23.02 -1.19 -8.21
N VAL A 222 23.17 -1.64 -6.96
CA VAL A 222 22.24 -1.27 -5.87
C VAL A 222 22.28 0.24 -5.57
N LYS A 223 23.46 0.87 -5.61
CA LYS A 223 23.59 2.29 -5.24
C LYS A 223 23.24 3.27 -6.35
N LYS A 224 23.44 2.90 -7.63
CA LYS A 224 23.31 3.80 -8.79
C LYS A 224 22.10 3.51 -9.66
N HIS A 225 21.51 2.32 -9.55
CA HIS A 225 20.31 1.92 -10.27
C HIS A 225 19.21 1.39 -9.33
N PRO A 226 18.93 2.03 -8.18
CA PRO A 226 17.89 1.57 -7.27
C PRO A 226 16.49 1.62 -7.91
N GLU A 227 16.26 2.51 -8.88
CA GLU A 227 14.98 2.66 -9.55
C GLU A 227 14.53 1.40 -10.29
N TYR A 228 15.46 0.71 -10.95
CA TYR A 228 15.17 -0.54 -11.66
C TYR A 228 14.98 -1.70 -10.69
N LEU A 229 15.75 -1.71 -9.60
CA LEU A 229 15.59 -2.71 -8.55
C LEU A 229 14.24 -2.56 -7.84
N HIS A 230 13.83 -1.34 -7.49
CA HIS A 230 12.53 -1.06 -6.90
C HIS A 230 11.38 -1.45 -7.85
N ALA A 231 11.55 -1.26 -9.17
CA ALA A 231 10.55 -1.71 -10.13
C ALA A 231 10.38 -3.24 -10.16
N GLU A 232 11.46 -4.00 -9.99
CA GLU A 232 11.37 -5.47 -9.85
C GLU A 232 10.80 -5.88 -8.50
N GLN A 233 11.18 -5.23 -7.39
CA GLN A 233 10.61 -5.49 -6.06
C GLN A 233 9.12 -5.15 -6.01
N ALA A 234 8.66 -4.10 -6.69
CA ALA A 234 7.25 -3.74 -6.77
C ALA A 234 6.40 -4.87 -7.37
N LYS A 235 6.91 -5.61 -8.37
CA LYS A 235 6.19 -6.77 -8.93
C LYS A 235 5.96 -7.88 -7.91
N ILE A 236 6.86 -8.02 -6.95
CA ILE A 236 6.71 -8.99 -5.85
C ILE A 236 5.61 -8.51 -4.90
N HIS A 237 5.64 -7.22 -4.53
CA HIS A 237 4.65 -6.62 -3.64
C HIS A 237 3.24 -6.61 -4.24
N ASP A 238 3.13 -6.40 -5.55
CA ASP A 238 1.86 -6.40 -6.27
C ASP A 238 1.08 -7.69 -6.03
N LYS A 239 1.75 -8.85 -6.00
CA LYS A 239 1.10 -10.14 -5.70
C LYS A 239 0.43 -10.15 -4.33
N TYR A 240 1.12 -9.68 -3.29
CA TYR A 240 0.58 -9.65 -1.93
C TYR A 240 -0.52 -8.61 -1.77
N MET A 241 -0.37 -7.43 -2.38
CA MET A 241 -1.43 -6.42 -2.41
C MET A 241 -2.70 -6.94 -3.11
N MET A 242 -2.54 -7.62 -4.26
CA MET A 242 -3.67 -8.16 -5.01
C MET A 242 -4.36 -9.29 -4.24
N ASN A 243 -3.62 -10.19 -3.60
CA ASN A 243 -4.19 -11.23 -2.75
C ASN A 243 -5.00 -10.62 -1.59
N SER A 244 -4.44 -9.63 -0.89
CA SER A 244 -5.13 -8.95 0.21
C SER A 244 -6.40 -8.23 -0.27
N TRP A 245 -6.33 -7.59 -1.44
CA TRP A 245 -7.49 -6.97 -2.09
C TRP A 245 -8.57 -8.01 -2.48
N GLU A 246 -8.15 -9.20 -2.91
CA GLU A 246 -9.06 -10.28 -3.27
C GLU A 246 -9.75 -10.92 -2.06
N GLU A 247 -9.05 -11.03 -0.94
CA GLU A 247 -9.57 -11.56 0.33
C GLU A 247 -10.55 -10.61 1.03
N GLU A 248 -10.50 -9.30 0.74
CA GLU A 248 -11.40 -8.34 1.36
C GLU A 248 -12.86 -8.53 0.90
N THR A 249 -13.74 -8.83 1.86
CA THR A 249 -15.17 -9.07 1.62
C THR A 249 -15.92 -7.83 1.15
N VAL A 250 -15.51 -6.64 1.60
CA VAL A 250 -16.12 -5.35 1.26
C VAL A 250 -15.08 -4.49 0.57
N ARG A 251 -14.95 -4.67 -0.74
CA ARG A 251 -14.01 -3.89 -1.55
C ARG A 251 -14.54 -2.46 -1.75
N PRO A 252 -13.68 -1.43 -1.69
CA PRO A 252 -14.07 -0.04 -1.95
C PRO A 252 -14.20 0.22 -3.46
N ILE A 253 -15.16 -0.43 -4.10
CA ILE A 253 -15.46 -0.26 -5.53
C ILE A 253 -16.43 0.93 -5.69
N PRO A 254 -16.22 1.80 -6.69
CA PRO A 254 -17.21 2.82 -7.03
C PRO A 254 -18.59 2.19 -7.24
N GLN A 255 -19.64 2.86 -6.75
CA GLN A 255 -21.01 2.37 -6.93
C GLN A 255 -21.33 2.22 -8.42
N ALA A 256 -21.79 1.04 -8.82
CA ALA A 256 -22.25 0.81 -10.18
C ALA A 256 -23.63 1.45 -10.33
N ILE A 257 -23.84 2.18 -11.42
CA ILE A 257 -25.15 2.76 -11.73
C ILE A 257 -25.84 1.83 -12.71
N VAL A 258 -26.94 1.21 -12.29
CA VAL A 258 -27.73 0.31 -13.14
C VAL A 258 -28.95 1.07 -13.66
N ASP A 259 -29.17 1.01 -14.97
CA ASP A 259 -30.38 1.51 -15.59
C ASP A 259 -31.52 0.50 -15.39
N CYS A 260 -32.46 0.82 -14.51
CA CYS A 260 -33.62 -0.01 -14.20
C CYS A 260 -34.83 0.31 -15.11
N GLY A 261 -34.59 0.98 -16.24
CA GLY A 261 -35.60 1.35 -17.22
C GLY A 261 -36.39 2.60 -16.86
N GLN A 262 -37.32 2.99 -17.74
CA GLN A 262 -38.00 4.29 -17.70
C GLN A 262 -38.80 4.56 -16.41
N HIS A 263 -39.25 3.51 -15.70
CA HIS A 263 -40.05 3.66 -14.49
C HIS A 263 -39.21 3.86 -13.22
N HIS A 264 -37.96 3.37 -13.19
CA HIS A 264 -37.13 3.34 -11.99
C HIS A 264 -35.86 4.19 -12.13
N GLY A 265 -35.48 4.55 -13.35
CA GLY A 265 -34.31 5.37 -13.63
C GLY A 265 -33.00 4.67 -13.27
N TYR A 266 -31.99 5.46 -12.92
CA TYR A 266 -30.67 4.99 -12.51
C TYR A 266 -30.63 4.73 -11.01
N VAL A 267 -30.35 3.49 -10.63
CA VAL A 267 -30.23 3.08 -9.23
C VAL A 267 -28.76 2.77 -8.93
N PRO A 268 -28.14 3.41 -7.91
CA PRO A 268 -26.81 3.03 -7.47
C PRO A 268 -26.90 1.67 -6.78
N VAL A 269 -26.15 0.71 -7.30
CA VAL A 269 -26.00 -0.63 -6.75
C VAL A 269 -24.60 -0.74 -6.15
N CYS A 270 -24.53 -1.10 -4.88
CA CYS A 270 -23.25 -1.40 -4.24
C CYS A 270 -22.69 -2.67 -4.87
N VAL A 271 -21.50 -2.59 -5.47
CA VAL A 271 -20.79 -3.77 -5.96
C VAL A 271 -20.19 -4.46 -4.73
N VAL A 272 -20.97 -5.34 -4.11
CA VAL A 272 -20.46 -6.21 -3.05
C VAL A 272 -19.58 -7.24 -3.74
N GLY A 273 -18.29 -7.26 -3.41
CA GLY A 273 -17.32 -8.22 -3.94
C GLY A 273 -17.55 -9.63 -3.40
N ALA A 274 -18.78 -10.14 -3.49
CA ALA A 274 -19.08 -11.52 -3.14
C ALA A 274 -18.18 -12.44 -3.97
N ALA A 275 -17.56 -13.42 -3.31
CA ALA A 275 -16.65 -14.38 -3.93
C ALA A 275 -17.31 -15.16 -5.08
N GLU A 276 -18.64 -15.26 -5.06
CA GLU A 276 -19.42 -15.87 -6.12
C GLU A 276 -20.35 -14.83 -6.76
N PRO A 277 -20.30 -14.66 -8.10
CA PRO A 277 -21.24 -13.81 -8.80
C PRO A 277 -22.66 -14.32 -8.57
N ILE A 278 -23.51 -13.46 -7.98
CA ILE A 278 -24.91 -13.78 -7.66
C ILE A 278 -25.71 -14.09 -8.94
N ALA A 279 -25.30 -13.50 -10.06
CA ALA A 279 -25.85 -13.81 -11.37
C ALA A 279 -25.06 -14.99 -11.98
N PRO A 280 -25.73 -16.10 -12.36
CA PRO A 280 -25.09 -17.12 -13.18
C PRO A 280 -24.60 -16.48 -14.48
N ASP A 281 -23.35 -16.76 -14.85
CA ASP A 281 -22.76 -16.30 -16.11
C ASP A 281 -23.73 -16.63 -17.26
N PRO A 282 -24.16 -15.65 -18.08
CA PRO A 282 -25.04 -15.91 -19.20
C PRO A 282 -24.41 -16.85 -20.25
N GLU A 283 -23.08 -17.01 -20.28
CA GLU A 283 -22.38 -17.81 -21.29
C GLU A 283 -21.31 -18.75 -20.71
N PRO A 284 -21.67 -19.70 -19.84
CA PRO A 284 -20.71 -20.56 -19.14
C PRO A 284 -19.91 -21.46 -20.08
N GLN A 285 -20.48 -21.78 -21.27
CA GLN A 285 -19.80 -22.55 -22.31
C GLN A 285 -18.64 -21.80 -22.95
N LEU A 286 -18.68 -20.48 -22.97
CA LEU A 286 -17.65 -19.64 -23.59
C LEU A 286 -16.39 -19.61 -22.72
N HIS A 287 -16.57 -19.55 -21.40
CA HIS A 287 -15.49 -19.69 -20.42
C HIS A 287 -14.82 -21.06 -20.48
N ALA A 288 -15.60 -22.15 -20.49
CA ALA A 288 -15.06 -23.50 -20.61
C ALA A 288 -14.24 -23.68 -21.91
N LYS A 289 -14.74 -23.14 -23.02
CA LYS A 289 -14.03 -23.17 -24.31
C LYS A 289 -12.77 -22.31 -24.33
N ALA A 290 -12.76 -21.19 -23.62
CA ALA A 290 -11.58 -20.34 -23.47
C ALA A 290 -10.51 -21.01 -22.59
N GLU A 291 -10.92 -21.68 -21.51
CA GLU A 291 -10.03 -22.46 -20.65
C GLU A 291 -9.43 -23.65 -21.40
N GLU A 292 -10.24 -24.37 -22.18
CA GLU A 292 -9.76 -25.44 -23.07
C GLU A 292 -8.73 -24.92 -24.08
N ARG A 293 -8.97 -23.74 -24.68
CA ARG A 293 -8.01 -23.10 -25.59
C ARG A 293 -6.71 -22.75 -24.89
N ARG A 294 -6.77 -22.23 -23.65
CA ARG A 294 -5.59 -21.90 -22.85
C ARG A 294 -4.77 -23.16 -22.54
N LEU A 295 -5.45 -24.23 -22.14
CA LEU A 295 -4.82 -25.51 -21.79
C LEU A 295 -4.17 -26.16 -23.01
N ARG A 296 -4.82 -26.10 -24.18
CA ARG A 296 -4.26 -26.56 -25.46
C ARG A 296 -2.98 -25.79 -25.82
N LEU A 297 -2.98 -24.46 -25.69
CA LEU A 297 -1.79 -23.64 -25.99
C LEU A 297 -0.63 -23.93 -25.03
N GLU A 298 -0.92 -24.18 -23.76
CA GLU A 298 0.10 -24.54 -22.77
C GLU A 298 0.68 -25.94 -22.99
N GLU A 299 -0.15 -26.88 -23.43
CA GLU A 299 0.29 -28.22 -23.85
C GLU A 299 1.15 -28.14 -25.11
N GLU A 300 0.73 -27.37 -26.12
CA GLU A 300 1.51 -27.13 -27.34
C GLU A 300 2.86 -26.47 -27.04
N ARG A 301 2.89 -25.51 -26.11
CA ARG A 301 4.13 -24.88 -25.64
C ARG A 301 5.05 -25.88 -24.94
N ARG A 302 4.51 -26.75 -24.08
CA ARG A 302 5.26 -27.82 -23.42
C ARG A 302 5.82 -28.83 -24.42
N ALA A 303 5.02 -29.23 -25.41
CA ALA A 303 5.46 -30.13 -26.48
C ALA A 303 6.60 -29.53 -27.31
N TYR A 304 6.49 -28.24 -27.65
CA TYR A 304 7.55 -27.50 -28.34
C TYR A 304 8.84 -27.42 -27.52
N ASP A 305 8.75 -27.11 -26.22
CA ASP A 305 9.92 -27.05 -25.33
C ASP A 305 10.58 -28.43 -25.17
N GLU A 306 9.79 -29.52 -25.17
CA GLU A 306 10.29 -30.89 -25.14
C GLU A 306 10.96 -31.29 -26.46
N GLU A 307 10.37 -30.95 -27.60
CA GLU A 307 10.97 -31.17 -28.93
C GLU A 307 12.30 -30.43 -29.07
N GLN A 308 12.38 -29.18 -28.61
CA GLN A 308 13.62 -28.40 -28.56
C GLN A 308 14.69 -29.08 -27.69
N ARG A 309 14.30 -29.64 -26.52
CA ARG A 309 15.23 -30.40 -25.68
C ARG A 309 15.74 -31.67 -26.36
N LEU A 310 14.86 -32.44 -27.02
CA LEU A 310 15.24 -33.66 -27.73
C LEU A 310 16.17 -33.36 -28.92
N ALA A 311 15.86 -32.32 -29.70
CA ALA A 311 16.72 -31.89 -30.81
C ALA A 311 18.10 -31.45 -30.33
N PHE A 312 18.19 -30.77 -29.19
CA PHE A 312 19.45 -30.39 -28.57
C PHE A 312 20.25 -31.62 -28.10
N GLU A 313 19.60 -32.60 -27.46
CA GLU A 313 20.23 -33.86 -27.04
C GLU A 313 20.71 -34.70 -28.23
N GLU A 314 19.95 -34.74 -29.32
CA GLU A 314 20.32 -35.44 -30.56
C GLU A 314 21.54 -34.78 -31.23
N SER A 315 21.58 -33.45 -31.29
CA SER A 315 22.73 -32.69 -31.79
C SER A 315 23.99 -32.95 -30.96
N GLN A 316 23.87 -33.05 -29.63
CA GLN A 316 25.01 -33.46 -28.78
C GLN A 316 25.49 -34.88 -29.08
N ARG A 317 24.57 -35.83 -29.30
CA ARG A 317 24.93 -37.21 -29.67
C ARG A 317 25.65 -37.28 -31.01
N HIS A 318 25.19 -36.51 -32.00
CA HIS A 318 25.83 -36.47 -33.30
C HIS A 318 27.27 -35.95 -33.20
N ASN A 319 27.50 -34.85 -32.46
CA ASN A 319 28.83 -34.30 -32.23
C ASN A 319 29.76 -35.24 -31.45
N GLN A 320 29.25 -36.05 -30.52
CA GLN A 320 30.06 -37.04 -29.81
C GLN A 320 30.49 -38.20 -30.71
N ASN A 321 29.59 -38.66 -31.59
CA ASN A 321 29.91 -39.75 -32.53
C ASN A 321 30.90 -39.31 -33.61
N ASP A 322 30.85 -38.04 -34.06
CA ASP A 322 31.76 -37.54 -35.09
C ASP A 322 33.20 -37.36 -34.57
N ARG A 323 33.37 -36.95 -33.30
CA ARG A 323 34.69 -36.83 -32.67
C ARG A 323 35.40 -38.15 -32.40
N GLY A 324 34.72 -39.29 -32.53
CA GLY A 324 35.30 -40.61 -32.29
C GLY A 324 35.96 -41.25 -33.53
N ARG A 325 36.02 -40.57 -34.68
CA ARG A 325 36.44 -41.17 -35.95
C ARG A 325 37.76 -40.66 -36.54
N ASP A 326 38.37 -39.63 -35.96
CA ASP A 326 39.55 -38.97 -36.54
C ASP A 326 40.85 -39.15 -35.74
N ASP A 327 40.90 -40.01 -34.71
CA ASP A 327 42.08 -40.11 -33.81
C ASP A 327 43.15 -41.15 -34.23
N ASP A 328 43.02 -41.81 -35.39
CA ASP A 328 43.91 -42.94 -35.76
C ASP A 328 44.74 -42.74 -37.05
N ASN A 329 44.81 -41.54 -37.63
CA ASN A 329 45.73 -41.28 -38.75
C ASN A 329 46.20 -39.82 -38.78
N ASP A 330 47.25 -39.48 -38.03
CA ASP A 330 48.20 -38.47 -38.50
C ASP A 330 49.61 -38.74 -37.96
N ASP A 331 50.32 -39.59 -38.70
CA ASP A 331 51.76 -39.79 -38.62
C ASP A 331 52.42 -38.74 -39.54
N GLY A 332 53.16 -37.83 -38.92
CA GLY A 332 54.36 -37.21 -39.48
C GLY A 332 54.23 -36.43 -40.79
N GLY A 333 54.18 -35.10 -40.67
CA GLY A 333 54.37 -34.19 -41.81
C GLY A 333 54.68 -32.77 -41.38
N GLU A 334 55.92 -32.53 -40.93
CA GLU A 334 56.51 -31.20 -40.95
C GLU A 334 56.71 -30.81 -42.42
N ASP A 335 55.84 -29.97 -42.97
CA ASP A 335 56.18 -29.19 -44.15
C ASP A 335 55.64 -27.77 -44.00
N GLU A 336 56.61 -26.87 -44.03
CA GLU A 336 56.45 -25.45 -44.19
C GLU A 336 55.79 -25.14 -45.54
N ASP A 337 55.18 -23.96 -45.60
CA ASP A 337 54.98 -23.15 -46.82
C ASP A 337 53.60 -23.13 -47.50
N ALA A 338 53.35 -21.94 -48.03
CA ALA A 338 52.39 -21.55 -49.05
C ALA A 338 50.91 -21.34 -48.67
N GLY A 339 50.54 -20.05 -48.67
CA GLY A 339 49.19 -19.55 -48.62
C GLY A 339 48.23 -20.18 -49.63
N GLY A 340 47.00 -20.40 -49.18
CA GLY A 340 45.87 -20.81 -49.98
C GLY A 340 44.62 -20.11 -49.47
N ALA A 341 44.27 -19.00 -50.10
CA ALA A 341 43.03 -18.29 -49.86
C ALA A 341 41.86 -19.09 -50.44
N ASP A 342 41.14 -19.85 -49.61
CA ASP A 342 39.84 -20.40 -49.99
C ASP A 342 38.71 -19.71 -49.24
N ASN A 343 38.31 -18.62 -49.87
CA ASN A 343 37.14 -17.80 -49.60
C ASN A 343 35.87 -18.58 -49.97
N ARG A 344 35.41 -19.47 -49.09
CA ARG A 344 34.00 -19.92 -49.13
C ARG A 344 33.18 -18.98 -48.25
N PRO A 345 32.31 -18.13 -48.82
CA PRO A 345 31.43 -17.29 -48.01
C PRO A 345 30.39 -18.19 -47.35
N ALA A 346 30.64 -18.55 -46.09
CA ALA A 346 29.59 -19.02 -45.20
C ALA A 346 28.56 -17.88 -45.11
N ARG A 347 27.45 -18.03 -45.83
CA ARG A 347 26.33 -17.09 -45.87
C ARG A 347 25.49 -17.21 -44.58
N PHE A 348 26.16 -17.28 -43.44
CA PHE A 348 25.55 -17.14 -42.14
C PHE A 348 25.59 -15.64 -41.83
N VAL A 349 24.46 -14.99 -42.08
CA VAL A 349 24.25 -13.60 -41.67
C VAL A 349 24.02 -13.67 -40.16
N ASP A 350 24.98 -13.21 -39.38
CA ASP A 350 24.81 -13.07 -37.94
C ASP A 350 23.56 -12.24 -37.67
N VAL A 351 22.69 -12.75 -36.79
CA VAL A 351 21.41 -12.10 -36.44
C VAL A 351 21.66 -10.71 -35.84
N ASP A 352 22.83 -10.49 -35.25
CA ASP A 352 23.28 -9.21 -34.70
C ASP A 352 23.79 -8.22 -35.76
N ASP A 353 24.11 -8.71 -36.97
CA ASP A 353 24.54 -7.91 -38.13
C ASP A 353 23.39 -7.58 -39.08
N MET A 354 22.15 -7.89 -38.68
CA MET A 354 20.94 -7.47 -39.38
C MET A 354 20.83 -5.94 -39.24
N LYS A 355 21.40 -5.22 -40.22
CA LYS A 355 21.28 -3.77 -40.34
C LYS A 355 19.81 -3.42 -40.17
N GLU A 356 19.50 -2.70 -39.09
CA GLU A 356 18.21 -2.05 -38.90
C GLU A 356 17.99 -1.12 -40.09
N GLU A 357 17.36 -1.64 -41.13
CA GLU A 357 16.81 -0.84 -42.19
C GLU A 357 15.70 -0.03 -41.52
N LYS A 358 16.08 1.17 -41.07
CA LYS A 358 15.15 2.16 -40.51
C LYS A 358 14.09 2.38 -41.56
N VAL A 359 12.98 1.66 -41.43
CA VAL A 359 11.74 1.94 -42.14
C VAL A 359 11.30 3.32 -41.63
N GLN A 360 11.72 4.36 -42.35
CA GLN A 360 11.16 5.68 -42.20
C GLN A 360 9.72 5.57 -42.67
N LEU A 361 8.81 5.40 -41.71
CA LEU A 361 7.40 5.59 -41.95
C LEU A 361 7.20 7.08 -42.20
N ASP A 362 7.17 7.47 -43.48
CA ASP A 362 6.76 8.80 -43.89
C ASP A 362 5.28 8.97 -43.55
N PHE A 363 5.00 9.61 -42.42
CA PHE A 363 3.65 9.95 -41.97
C PHE A 363 3.07 11.18 -42.70
N GLU A 364 3.62 11.55 -43.86
CA GLU A 364 3.24 12.79 -44.57
C GLU A 364 1.83 12.80 -45.17
N ASN A 365 1.09 11.68 -45.12
CA ASN A 365 -0.27 11.58 -45.69
C ASN A 365 -1.40 11.30 -44.67
N LEU A 366 -1.18 11.50 -43.36
CA LEU A 366 -2.31 11.49 -42.42
C LEU A 366 -3.01 12.85 -42.40
N ASP A 367 -4.10 12.96 -43.17
CA ASP A 367 -5.07 14.07 -43.11
C ASP A 367 -5.73 14.12 -41.73
N ILE A 368 -5.08 14.80 -40.78
CA ILE A 368 -5.66 15.10 -39.47
C ILE A 368 -6.70 16.23 -39.67
N PRO A 369 -8.00 15.97 -39.45
CA PRO A 369 -9.02 17.00 -39.61
C PRO A 369 -8.75 18.15 -38.61
N PRO A 370 -8.85 19.42 -39.06
CA PRO A 370 -8.51 20.56 -38.22
C PRO A 370 -9.44 20.63 -37.00
N PRO A 371 -8.92 21.00 -35.82
CA PRO A 371 -9.71 21.04 -34.60
C PRO A 371 -10.89 22.02 -34.73
N PRO A 372 -12.08 21.67 -34.18
CA PRO A 372 -13.26 22.51 -34.31
C PRO A 372 -13.04 23.88 -33.65
N LYS A 373 -13.27 24.94 -34.43
CA LYS A 373 -13.13 26.34 -33.98
C LYS A 373 -14.00 26.59 -32.74
N LYS A 374 -13.37 26.79 -31.58
CA LYS A 374 -14.06 27.19 -30.33
C LYS A 374 -14.78 28.51 -30.57
N LYS A 375 -16.12 28.49 -30.55
CA LYS A 375 -16.97 29.68 -30.63
C LYS A 375 -16.66 30.60 -29.45
N LYS A 376 -16.14 31.80 -29.71
CA LYS A 376 -15.94 32.86 -28.70
C LYS A 376 -17.29 33.18 -28.04
N LYS A 377 -17.42 32.82 -26.76
CA LYS A 377 -18.57 33.17 -25.92
C LYS A 377 -18.59 34.70 -25.77
N LYS A 378 -19.58 35.35 -26.38
CA LYS A 378 -19.79 36.81 -26.31
C LYS A 378 -20.09 37.17 -24.84
N LYS A 379 -19.19 37.89 -24.18
CA LYS A 379 -19.41 38.44 -22.83
C LYS A 379 -20.65 39.33 -22.86
N LYS A 380 -21.73 38.89 -22.22
CA LYS A 380 -22.93 39.67 -21.97
C LYS A 380 -22.55 40.68 -20.87
N LYS A 381 -22.51 41.98 -21.20
CA LYS A 381 -22.41 43.03 -20.18
C LYS A 381 -23.74 43.03 -19.41
N LEU A 382 -23.68 42.85 -18.09
CA LEU A 382 -24.80 43.20 -17.22
C LEU A 382 -24.92 44.72 -17.21
N ALA A 383 -26.15 45.19 -17.43
CA ALA A 383 -26.59 46.55 -17.19
C ALA A 383 -27.24 46.62 -15.81
#